data_AF-A0A939VU58-F1
#
_entry.id   AF-A0A939VU58-F1
#
_cell.length_a   1.000
_cell.length_b   1.000
_cell.length_c   1.000
_cell.angle_alpha   90.00
_cell.angle_beta   90.00
_cell.angle_gamma   90.00
#
_symmetry.space_group_name_H-M   'P 1'
#
loop_
_entity.id
_entity.type
_entity.pdbx_description
1 polymer ?
#
loop_
_entity_poly.entity_id
_entity_poly.type
_entity_poly.pdbx_seq_one_letter_code
_entity_poly.pdbx_strand_id
1 'polypeptide(L)'
;MDKVAKLPAYQRKELFQQTAAKLPWFSEAAIEKDFWVCWILKKLFNSSIQDVIIFKGGTSLSKIFHLIQMSVISGPVGTSN
;
A
#
# COMPACT_ATOMS: atom_id res chain seq x y z
N MET A 1 5.35 -2.84 9.49
CA MET A 1 3.90 -2.59 9.48
C MET A 1 3.12 -3.70 10.19
N ASP A 2 3.38 -4.98 9.90
CA ASP A 2 2.68 -6.10 10.59
C ASP A 2 2.76 -6.07 12.12
N LYS A 3 3.91 -5.69 12.67
CA LYS A 3 4.08 -5.53 14.13
C LYS A 3 3.09 -4.49 14.68
N VAL A 4 3.04 -3.31 14.06
CA VAL A 4 2.14 -2.21 14.45
C VAL A 4 0.66 -2.59 14.26
N ALA A 5 0.31 -3.26 13.16
CA ALA A 5 -1.07 -3.68 12.91
C ALA A 5 -1.62 -4.65 13.97
N LYS A 6 -0.74 -5.49 14.53
CA LYS A 6 -1.07 -6.48 15.58
C LYS A 6 -1.08 -5.93 17.01
N LEU A 7 -0.63 -4.69 17.22
CA LEU A 7 -0.64 -4.09 18.56
C LEU A 7 -2.08 -3.86 19.06
N PRO A 8 -2.30 -3.84 20.39
CA PRO A 8 -3.54 -3.37 20.99
C PRO A 8 -3.89 -1.97 20.51
N ALA A 9 -5.19 -1.67 20.38
CA ALA A 9 -5.67 -0.39 19.86
C ALA A 9 -5.09 0.82 20.61
N TYR A 10 -4.93 0.72 21.94
CA TYR A 10 -4.36 1.80 22.75
C TYR A 10 -2.89 2.10 22.40
N GLN A 11 -2.06 1.06 22.19
CA GLN A 11 -0.66 1.23 21.82
C GLN A 11 -0.50 1.78 20.40
N ARG A 12 -1.37 1.35 19.47
CA ARG A 12 -1.39 1.92 18.11
C ARG A 12 -1.74 3.40 18.16
N LYS A 13 -2.76 3.75 18.94
CA LYS A 13 -3.20 5.14 19.12
C LYS A 13 -2.07 6.00 19.66
N GLU A 14 -1.39 5.56 20.72
CA GLU A 14 -0.23 6.26 21.28
C GLU A 14 0.87 6.45 20.21
N LEU A 15 1.16 5.42 19.42
CA LEU A 15 2.15 5.50 18.34
C LEU A 15 1.77 6.54 17.27
N PHE A 16 0.49 6.56 16.85
CA PHE A 16 0.00 7.55 15.88
C PHE A 16 0.01 8.96 16.44
N GLN A 17 -0.32 9.14 17.72
CA GLN A 17 -0.23 10.42 18.42
C GLN A 17 1.21 10.94 18.50
N GLN A 18 2.15 10.08 18.89
CA GLN A 18 3.57 10.43 18.91
C GLN A 18 4.10 10.78 17.52
N THR A 19 3.58 10.12 16.47
CA THR A 19 3.94 10.41 15.09
C THR A 19 3.37 11.75 14.63
N ALA A 20 2.11 12.04 14.95
CA ALA A 20 1.46 13.32 14.66
C ALA A 20 2.18 14.48 15.36
N ALA A 21 2.64 14.29 16.60
CA ALA A 21 3.42 15.27 17.33
C ALA A 21 4.76 15.61 16.65
N LYS A 22 5.35 14.66 15.90
CA LYS A 22 6.60 14.86 15.15
C LYS A 22 6.38 15.39 13.73
N LEU A 23 5.17 15.24 13.19
CA LEU A 23 4.80 15.61 11.83
C LEU A 23 3.65 16.63 11.88
N PRO A 24 3.94 17.91 12.17
CA PRO A 24 2.91 18.92 12.44
C PRO A 24 1.97 19.20 11.26
N TRP A 25 2.31 18.74 10.05
CA TRP A 25 1.48 18.88 8.85
C TRP A 25 0.48 17.74 8.64
N PHE A 26 0.54 16.67 9.45
CA PHE A 26 -0.39 15.53 9.37
C PHE A 26 -1.16 15.36 10.68
N SER A 27 -2.47 15.13 10.57
CA SER A 27 -3.29 14.75 11.72
C SER A 27 -3.09 13.28 12.09
N GLU A 28 -3.34 12.93 13.35
CA GLU A 28 -3.38 11.53 13.83
C GLU A 28 -4.26 10.66 12.92
N ALA A 29 -5.44 11.15 12.56
CA ALA A 29 -6.37 10.46 11.69
C ALA A 29 -5.83 10.25 10.27
N ALA A 30 -5.10 11.22 9.71
CA ALA A 30 -4.46 11.07 8.41
C ALA A 30 -3.37 10.01 8.43
N ILE A 31 -2.54 10.01 9.49
CA ILE A 31 -1.47 9.02 9.71
C ILE A 31 -2.05 7.62 9.86
N GLU A 32 -3.09 7.46 10.69
CA GLU A 32 -3.76 6.17 10.89
C GLU A 32 -4.35 5.65 9.57
N LYS A 33 -5.07 6.51 8.84
CA LYS A 33 -5.64 6.16 7.53
C LYS A 33 -4.56 5.68 6.56
N ASP A 34 -3.49 6.46 6.41
CA ASP A 34 -2.40 6.13 5.48
C ASP A 34 -1.68 4.83 5.89
N PHE A 35 -1.52 4.58 7.20
CA PHE A 35 -0.97 3.33 7.70
C PHE A 35 -1.80 2.12 7.26
N TRP A 36 -3.12 2.15 7.45
CA TRP A 36 -3.98 1.03 7.10
C TRP A 36 -4.05 0.79 5.59
N VAL A 37 -4.15 1.86 4.79
CA VAL A 37 -4.11 1.75 3.32
C VAL A 37 -2.81 1.09 2.87
N CYS A 38 -1.67 1.62 3.31
CA CYS A 38 -0.36 1.06 2.96
C CYS A 38 -0.19 -0.40 3.44
N TRP A 39 -0.72 -0.74 4.62
CA TRP A 39 -0.66 -2.08 5.15
C TRP A 39 -1.49 -3.08 4.33
N ILE A 40 -2.72 -2.73 3.97
CA ILE A 40 -3.60 -3.56 3.14
C ILE A 40 -3.00 -3.75 1.76
N LEU A 41 -2.54 -2.66 1.13
CA LEU A 41 -1.89 -2.74 -0.18
C LEU A 41 -0.69 -3.69 -0.14
N LYS A 42 0.17 -3.57 0.89
CA LYS A 42 1.29 -4.49 1.08
C LYS A 42 0.84 -5.95 1.23
N LYS A 43 -0.29 -6.21 1.89
CA LYS A 43 -0.83 -7.57 2.01
C LYS A 43 -1.39 -8.09 0.69
N LEU A 44 -2.09 -7.26 -0.06
CA LEU A 44 -2.62 -7.61 -1.38
C LEU A 44 -1.50 -7.93 -2.36
N PHE A 45 -0.44 -7.11 -2.42
CA PHE A 45 0.72 -7.36 -3.27
C PHE A 45 1.55 -8.59 -2.88
N ASN A 46 1.45 -9.07 -1.63
CA ASN A 46 2.13 -10.28 -1.17
C ASN A 46 1.22 -11.51 -1.13
N SER A 47 0.01 -11.41 -1.68
CA SER A 47 -0.97 -12.49 -1.68
C SER A 47 -0.98 -13.24 -3.00
N SER A 48 -1.56 -14.45 -3.03
CA SER A 48 -1.68 -15.28 -4.23
C SER A 48 -2.49 -14.63 -5.36
N ILE A 49 -3.19 -13.53 -5.07
CA ILE A 49 -3.99 -12.78 -6.04
C ILE A 49 -3.25 -11.56 -6.60
N GLN A 50 -1.97 -11.39 -6.30
CA GLN A 50 -1.15 -10.27 -6.81
C GLN A 50 -1.22 -10.16 -8.35
N ASP A 51 -1.29 -11.28 -9.06
CA ASP A 51 -1.26 -11.34 -10.53
C ASP A 51 -2.64 -11.10 -11.16
N VAL A 52 -3.71 -11.11 -10.36
CA VAL A 52 -5.09 -10.84 -10.80
C VAL A 52 -5.63 -9.50 -10.31
N ILE A 53 -4.95 -8.83 -9.37
CA ILE A 53 -5.32 -7.49 -8.93
C ILE A 53 -4.70 -6.44 -9.85
N ILE A 54 -5.55 -5.74 -10.60
CA ILE A 54 -5.15 -4.56 -11.38
C ILE A 54 -5.59 -3.31 -10.63
N PHE A 55 -4.62 -2.58 -10.06
CA PHE A 55 -4.87 -1.26 -9.51
C PHE A 55 -5.02 -0.24 -10.65
N LYS A 56 -6.26 0.14 -10.97
CA LYS A 56 -6.53 1.26 -11.87
C LYS A 56 -6.14 2.56 -11.14
N GLY A 57 -5.02 3.16 -11.57
CA GLY A 57 -4.33 4.25 -10.87
C GLY A 57 -2.84 4.00 -10.57
N GLY A 58 -2.25 2.93 -11.16
CA GLY A 58 -0.89 2.46 -10.89
C GLY A 58 0.24 3.49 -10.98
N THR A 59 0.11 4.58 -11.75
CA THR A 59 1.18 5.58 -11.89
C THR A 59 1.47 6.35 -10.60
N SER A 60 0.43 6.67 -9.82
CA SER A 60 0.59 7.33 -8.52
C SER A 60 1.12 6.34 -7.47
N LEU A 61 0.73 5.07 -7.58
CA LEU A 61 1.12 4.03 -6.63
C LEU A 61 2.57 3.56 -6.84
N SER A 62 3.03 3.42 -8.10
CA SER A 62 4.42 3.08 -8.44
C SER A 62 5.43 4.11 -7.92
N LYS A 63 5.08 5.40 -7.95
CA LYS A 63 5.96 6.50 -7.50
C LYS A 63 6.19 6.49 -5.98
N ILE A 64 5.21 6.04 -5.21
CA ILE A 64 5.28 6.03 -3.73
C ILE A 64 5.86 4.70 -3.24
N PHE A 65 5.59 3.59 -3.94
CA PHE A 65 5.95 2.27 -3.45
C PHE A 65 7.23 1.66 -4.03
N HIS A 66 7.89 2.22 -5.07
CA HIS A 66 9.11 1.66 -5.70
C HIS A 66 9.07 0.15 -6.05
N LEU A 67 7.90 -0.49 -6.00
CA LEU A 67 7.74 -1.96 -6.00
C LEU A 67 7.05 -2.51 -7.25
N ILE A 68 6.62 -1.66 -8.18
CA ILE A 68 5.81 -2.09 -9.32
C ILE A 68 6.66 -2.11 -10.59
N GLN A 69 7.14 -3.29 -10.97
CA GLN A 69 7.52 -3.55 -12.35
C GLN A 69 6.22 -3.75 -13.15
N MET A 70 5.92 -2.81 -14.05
CA MET A 70 4.82 -2.96 -15.01
C MET A 70 5.10 -4.20 -15.86
N SER A 71 4.41 -5.31 -15.58
CA SER A 71 4.31 -6.39 -16.55
C SER A 71 3.27 -5.96 -17.58
N VAL A 72 3.75 -5.35 -18.66
CA VAL A 72 2.97 -5.23 -19.89
C VAL A 72 2.63 -6.66 -20.31
N ILE A 73 1.36 -7.02 -20.20
CA ILE A 73 0.86 -8.24 -20.83
C ILE A 73 0.82 -7.94 -22.33
N SER A 74 1.97 -8.07 -22.99
CA SER A 74 2.06 -8.23 -24.42
C SER A 74 1.49 -9.61 -24.73
N GLY A 75 0.18 -9.70 -24.95
CA GLY A 75 -0.42 -10.88 -25.53
C GLY A 75 0.25 -11.18 -26.89
N PRO A 76 0.40 -12.45 -27.29
CA PRO A 76 0.91 -12.78 -28.61
C PRO A 76 -0.06 -12.22 -29.64
N VAL A 77 0.39 -11.26 -30.44
CA VAL A 77 -0.25 -10.92 -31.70
C VAL A 77 -0.16 -12.17 -32.57
N GLY A 78 -1.28 -12.90 -32.66
CA GLY A 78 -1.41 -14.02 -33.57
C GLY A 78 -1.17 -13.54 -34.99
N THR A 79 0.00 -13.85 -35.53
CA THR A 79 0.25 -13.83 -36.97
C THR A 79 -0.42 -15.08 -37.55
N SER A 80 -1.62 -14.92 -38.10
CA SER A 80 -2.13 -15.86 -39.08
C SER A 80 -1.47 -15.50 -40.42
N ASN A 81 -0.62 -16.40 -40.91
CA ASN A 81 -0.45 -16.59 -42.35
C ASN A 81 -1.69 -17.27 -42.93
#